data_AF-A0A1F7Q5E7-F1
#
_entry.id   AF-A0A1F7Q5E7-F1
#
_cell.length_a   1.000
_cell.length_b   1.000
_cell.length_c   1.000
_cell.angle_alpha   90.00
_cell.angle_beta   90.00
_cell.angle_gamma   90.00
#
_symmetry.space_group_name_H-M   'P 1'
#
loop_
_entity.id
_entity.type
_entity.pdbx_description
1 polymer ?
#
loop_
_entity_poly.entity_id
_entity_poly.type
_entity_poly.pdbx_seq_one_letter_code
_entity_poly.pdbx_strand_id
1 'polypeptide(L)'
;MRYAILVLLNLPIIFFAFVNFITQYKLNKIEKSRFQRQMIIWTLILLILICSFPLYNLSIGRPLLESDKLDLLDIFQTTAIVYIIYVINNQRRKNEQNERLIRDLHQELSIRLSEAKNDKN
;
A
#
# COMPACT_ATOMS: atom_id res chain seq x y z
N MET A 1 15.09 -21.99 8.74
CA MET A 1 15.00 -21.72 7.28
C MET A 1 13.68 -21.09 6.84
N ARG A 2 12.53 -21.43 7.43
CA ARG A 2 11.20 -20.91 7.02
C ARG A 2 11.04 -19.40 7.18
N TYR A 3 11.67 -18.80 8.20
CA TYR A 3 11.69 -17.34 8.37
C TYR A 3 12.34 -16.60 7.19
N ALA A 4 13.44 -17.14 6.63
CA ALA A 4 14.08 -16.55 5.47
C ALA A 4 13.15 -16.56 4.24
N ILE A 5 12.33 -17.60 4.10
CA ILE A 5 11.31 -17.69 3.03
C ILE A 5 10.21 -16.64 3.24
N LEU A 6 9.73 -16.44 4.48
CA LEU A 6 8.75 -15.41 4.80
C LEU A 6 9.28 -14.02 4.43
N VAL A 7 10.52 -13.70 4.82
CA VAL A 7 11.14 -12.41 4.51
C VAL A 7 11.34 -12.28 3.00
N LEU A 8 11.89 -13.30 2.34
CA LEU A 8 12.14 -13.29 0.90
C LEU A 8 10.85 -13.16 0.07
N LEU A 9 9.73 -13.72 0.53
CA LEU A 9 8.43 -13.63 -0.14
C LEU A 9 7.78 -12.26 0.03
N ASN A 10 7.96 -11.62 1.20
CA ASN A 10 7.37 -10.31 1.50
C ASN A 10 8.20 -9.14 0.97
N LEU A 11 9.52 -9.33 0.82
CA LEU A 11 10.44 -8.33 0.29
C LEU A 11 10.04 -7.78 -1.09
N PRO A 12 9.72 -8.60 -2.12
CA PRO A 12 9.32 -8.08 -3.42
C PRO A 12 8.01 -7.30 -3.35
N ILE A 13 7.05 -7.70 -2.50
CA ILE A 13 5.76 -7.00 -2.34
C ILE A 13 6.00 -5.60 -1.77
N ILE A 14 6.79 -5.51 -0.70
CA ILE A 14 7.13 -4.23 -0.07
C ILE A 14 7.96 -3.37 -1.03
N PHE A 15 8.88 -3.98 -1.78
CA PHE A 15 9.67 -3.28 -2.79
C PHE A 15 8.81 -2.71 -3.91
N PHE A 16 7.86 -3.49 -4.45
CA PHE A 16 6.88 -3.00 -5.42
C PHE A 16 6.05 -1.84 -4.87
N ALA A 17 5.63 -1.92 -3.61
CA ALA A 17 4.93 -0.83 -2.94
C ALA A 17 5.80 0.44 -2.91
N PHE A 18 7.05 0.34 -2.46
CA PHE A 18 7.99 1.47 -2.46
C PHE A 18 8.23 2.06 -3.85
N VAL A 19 8.50 1.23 -4.86
CA VAL A 19 8.69 1.67 -6.25
C VAL A 19 7.46 2.42 -6.75
N ASN A 20 6.27 1.92 -6.47
CA ASN A 20 5.01 2.56 -6.87
C ASN A 20 4.82 3.93 -6.17
N PHE A 21 5.19 4.07 -4.89
CA PHE A 21 5.15 5.37 -4.21
C PHE A 21 6.20 6.35 -4.74
N ILE A 22 7.44 5.90 -4.94
CA ILE A 22 8.53 6.73 -5.49
C ILE A 22 8.14 7.22 -6.89
N THR A 23 7.63 6.33 -7.74
CA THR A 23 7.20 6.67 -9.10
C THR A 23 6.08 7.71 -9.08
N GLN A 24 5.10 7.55 -8.19
CA GLN A 24 3.99 8.50 -8.11
C GLN A 24 4.36 9.83 -7.42
N TYR A 25 5.33 9.84 -6.50
CA TYR A 25 5.92 11.07 -5.98
C TYR A 25 6.67 11.82 -7.09
N LYS A 26 7.48 11.10 -7.87
CA LYS A 26 8.22 11.67 -9.01
C LYS A 26 7.29 12.23 -10.09
N LEU A 27 6.11 11.65 -10.27
CA LEU A 27 5.08 12.12 -11.20
C LEU A 27 4.28 13.33 -10.66
N ASN A 28 4.62 13.90 -9.49
CA ASN A 28 3.88 14.99 -8.83
C ASN A 28 2.37 14.71 -8.63
N LYS A 29 1.94 13.44 -8.73
CA LYS A 29 0.53 13.04 -8.55
C LYS A 29 0.11 13.05 -7.08
N ILE A 30 1.04 13.26 -6.16
CA ILE A 30 0.84 13.16 -4.71
C ILE A 30 1.54 14.30 -4.00
N GLU A 31 0.85 14.90 -3.04
CA GLU A 31 1.43 15.88 -2.12
C GLU A 31 2.48 15.24 -1.19
N LYS A 32 3.51 16.03 -0.86
CA LYS A 32 4.64 15.62 0.01
C LYS A 32 4.18 15.01 1.35
N SER A 33 3.08 15.52 1.93
CA SER A 33 2.50 15.01 3.18
C SER A 33 1.93 13.59 3.04
N ARG A 34 1.23 13.27 1.94
CA ARG A 34 0.67 11.91 1.75
C ARG A 34 1.78 10.90 1.45
N PHE A 35 2.80 11.32 0.71
CA PHE A 35 4.00 10.51 0.46
C PHE A 35 4.69 10.12 1.78
N GLN A 36 4.90 11.08 2.69
CA GLN A 36 5.48 10.79 4.01
C GLN A 36 4.63 9.81 4.83
N ARG A 37 3.30 9.99 4.88
CA ARG A 37 2.42 9.04 5.59
C ARG A 37 2.50 7.63 5.00
N GLN A 38 2.49 7.50 3.67
CA GLN A 38 2.62 6.19 3.02
C GLN A 38 3.99 5.57 3.28
N MET A 39 5.07 6.33 3.17
CA MET A 39 6.40 5.87 3.54
C MET A 39 6.47 5.39 5.00
N ILE A 40 5.89 6.14 5.94
CA ILE A 40 5.85 5.77 7.36
C ILE A 40 5.07 4.48 7.56
N ILE A 41 3.86 4.37 7.01
CA ILE A 41 3.03 3.16 7.14
C ILE A 41 3.76 1.93 6.60
N TRP A 42 4.36 2.03 5.40
CA TRP A 42 5.07 0.90 4.79
C TRP A 42 6.36 0.53 5.53
N THR A 43 7.06 1.51 6.07
CA THR A 43 8.22 1.28 6.94
C THR A 43 7.80 0.59 8.24
N LEU A 44 6.66 0.99 8.81
CA LEU A 44 6.12 0.42 10.05
C LEU A 44 5.67 -1.03 9.84
N ILE A 45 5.03 -1.33 8.69
CA ILE A 45 4.70 -2.71 8.30
C ILE A 45 5.96 -3.57 8.17
N LEU A 46 7.01 -3.05 7.51
CA LEU A 46 8.28 -3.76 7.37
C LEU A 46 8.97 -3.97 8.73
N LEU A 47 8.93 -2.98 9.61
CA LEU A 47 9.44 -3.09 10.98
C LEU A 47 8.70 -4.17 11.76
N ILE A 48 7.36 -4.18 11.73
CA ILE A 48 6.54 -5.21 12.38
C ILE A 48 6.89 -6.60 11.84
N LEU A 49 7.07 -6.73 10.53
CA LEU A 49 7.37 -8.01 9.89
C LEU A 49 8.75 -8.54 10.31
N ILE A 50 9.75 -7.66 10.45
CA ILE A 50 11.10 -8.02 10.91
C ILE A 50 11.14 -8.27 12.43
N CYS A 51 10.37 -7.50 13.21
CA CYS A 51 10.38 -7.59 14.67
C CYS A 51 9.45 -8.70 15.22
N SER A 52 8.42 -9.11 14.48
CA SER A 52 7.45 -10.12 14.91
C SER A 52 8.12 -11.43 15.33
N PHE A 53 9.10 -11.88 14.55
CA PHE A 53 9.80 -13.14 14.80
C PHE A 53 10.76 -13.11 16.00
N PRO A 54 11.69 -12.13 16.12
CA PRO A 54 12.54 -12.03 17.30
C PRO A 54 11.75 -11.73 18.58
N LEU A 55 10.67 -10.94 18.52
CA LEU A 55 9.79 -10.70 19.68
C LEU A 55 9.12 -12.00 20.14
N TYR A 56 8.58 -12.79 19.21
CA TYR A 56 7.93 -14.07 19.54
C TYR A 56 8.94 -15.07 20.15
N ASN A 57 10.15 -15.17 19.59
CA ASN A 57 11.19 -16.05 20.12
C ASN A 57 11.73 -15.57 21.48
N LEU A 58 11.87 -14.26 21.67
CA LEU A 58 12.26 -13.64 22.95
C LEU A 58 11.23 -13.96 24.05
N SER A 59 9.94 -13.88 23.75
CA SER A 59 8.87 -14.21 24.70
C SER A 59 8.81 -15.67 25.11
N ILE A 60 9.34 -16.59 24.29
CA ILE A 60 9.37 -18.04 24.55
C ILE A 60 10.73 -18.50 25.11
N GLY A 61 11.69 -17.58 25.27
CA GLY A 61 13.03 -17.90 25.79
C GLY A 61 13.86 -18.79 24.86
N ARG A 62 13.55 -18.79 23.56
CA ARG A 62 14.24 -19.58 22.52
C ARG A 62 15.23 -18.73 21.74
N PRO A 63 16.27 -19.33 21.14
CA PRO A 63 17.26 -18.61 20.36
C PRO A 63 16.60 -17.90 19.16
N LEU A 64 16.92 -16.61 18.99
CA LEU A 64 16.24 -15.65 18.10
C LEU A 64 16.01 -16.12 16.65
N LEU A 65 16.83 -17.04 16.15
CA LEU A 65 16.83 -17.51 14.75
C LEU A 65 16.31 -18.95 14.57
N GLU A 66 15.90 -19.62 15.65
CA GLU A 66 15.44 -21.00 15.58
C GLU A 66 13.95 -21.05 15.21
N SER A 67 13.68 -21.59 14.02
CA SER A 67 12.42 -21.47 13.27
C SER A 67 11.64 -22.79 13.28
N ASP A 68 11.71 -23.54 14.37
CA ASP A 68 11.26 -24.94 14.40
C ASP A 68 9.74 -25.10 14.51
N LYS A 69 9.03 -24.03 14.90
CA LYS A 69 7.55 -24.01 15.06
C LYS A 69 6.83 -22.92 14.28
N LEU A 70 7.43 -22.36 13.23
CA LEU A 70 6.62 -21.54 12.32
C LEU A 70 5.77 -22.44 11.45
N ASP A 71 4.47 -22.33 11.65
CA ASP A 71 3.48 -22.99 10.83
C ASP A 71 3.39 -22.26 9.48
N LEU A 72 3.30 -23.02 8.39
CA LEU A 72 3.24 -22.44 7.03
C LEU A 72 1.98 -21.57 6.85
N LEU A 73 0.96 -21.85 7.66
CA LEU A 73 -0.30 -21.12 7.68
C LEU A 73 -0.13 -19.69 8.22
N ASP A 74 0.70 -19.47 9.23
CA ASP A 74 1.00 -18.11 9.74
C ASP A 74 1.72 -17.28 8.68
N ILE A 75 2.65 -17.90 7.96
CA ILE A 75 3.38 -17.26 6.86
C ILE A 75 2.41 -16.83 5.76
N PHE A 76 1.49 -17.72 5.39
CA PHE A 76 0.49 -17.46 4.38
C PHE A 76 -0.49 -16.36 4.82
N GLN A 77 -1.00 -16.42 6.05
CA GLN A 77 -1.93 -15.43 6.59
C GLN A 77 -1.29 -14.03 6.66
N THR A 78 -0.07 -13.93 7.16
CA THR A 78 0.62 -12.64 7.26
C THR A 78 0.84 -12.03 5.88
N THR A 79 1.26 -12.85 4.90
CA THR A 79 1.44 -12.42 3.51
C THR A 79 0.11 -12.00 2.88
N ALA A 80 -0.98 -12.75 3.11
CA ALA A 80 -2.30 -12.42 2.62
C ALA A 80 -2.82 -11.10 3.19
N ILE A 81 -2.61 -10.84 4.50
CA ILE A 81 -2.99 -9.58 5.14
C ILE A 81 -2.22 -8.41 4.52
N VAL A 82 -0.90 -8.53 4.37
CA VAL A 82 -0.06 -7.49 3.74
C VAL A 82 -0.52 -7.24 2.30
N TYR A 83 -0.80 -8.30 1.54
CA TYR A 83 -1.29 -8.19 0.16
C TYR A 83 -2.66 -7.52 0.07
N ILE A 84 -3.60 -7.85 0.97
CA ILE A 84 -4.92 -7.19 1.02
C ILE A 84 -4.76 -5.71 1.34
N ILE A 85 -3.93 -5.35 2.32
CA ILE A 85 -3.64 -3.95 2.66
C ILE A 85 -3.04 -3.21 1.46
N TYR A 86 -2.15 -3.86 0.70
CA TYR A 86 -1.60 -3.32 -0.54
C TYR A 86 -2.69 -3.03 -1.57
N VAL A 87 -3.55 -4.02 -1.85
CA VAL A 87 -4.63 -3.92 -2.84
C VAL A 87 -5.63 -2.83 -2.46
N ILE A 88 -6.07 -2.78 -1.19
CA ILE A 88 -7.00 -1.76 -0.70
C ILE A 88 -6.40 -0.35 -0.86
N ASN A 89 -5.14 -0.17 -0.48
CA ASN A 89 -4.47 1.13 -0.63
C ASN A 89 -4.34 1.54 -2.10
N ASN A 90 -4.05 0.60 -2.99
CA ASN A 90 -3.97 0.87 -4.42
C ASN A 90 -5.35 1.21 -5.02
N GLN A 91 -6.41 0.51 -4.60
CA GLN A 91 -7.78 0.77 -5.03
C GLN A 91 -8.28 2.14 -4.55
N ARG A 92 -8.06 2.49 -3.27
CA ARG A 92 -8.42 3.81 -2.74
C ARG A 92 -7.80 4.95 -3.55
N ARG A 93 -6.53 4.82 -3.92
CA ARG A 93 -5.83 5.83 -4.75
C ARG A 93 -6.42 5.95 -6.14
N LYS A 94 -6.76 4.83 -6.79
CA LYS A 94 -7.44 4.85 -8.09
C LYS A 94 -8.84 5.48 -7.98
N ASN A 95 -9.56 5.22 -6.89
CA ASN A 95 -10.89 5.77 -6.68
C ASN A 95 -10.85 7.29 -6.51
N GLU A 96 -9.93 7.82 -5.70
CA GLU A 96 -9.72 9.28 -5.56
C GLU A 96 -9.39 9.96 -6.89
N GLN A 97 -8.63 9.29 -7.78
CA GLN A 97 -8.32 9.82 -9.11
C GLN A 97 -9.55 9.81 -10.03
N ASN A 98 -10.32 8.72 -10.02
CA ASN A 98 -11.55 8.62 -10.79
C ASN A 98 -12.59 9.64 -10.35
N GLU A 99 -12.77 9.85 -9.04
CA GLU A 99 -13.69 10.86 -8.51
C GLU A 99 -13.32 12.27 -8.97
N ARG A 100 -12.03 12.62 -8.97
CA ARG A 100 -11.56 13.91 -9.51
C ARG A 100 -11.88 14.04 -10.99
N LEU A 101 -11.58 13.00 -11.77
CA LEU A 101 -11.78 13.00 -13.22
C LEU A 101 -13.27 13.09 -13.59
N ILE A 102 -14.14 12.41 -12.84
CA ILE A 102 -15.60 12.51 -12.99
C ILE A 102 -16.09 13.92 -12.65
N ARG A 103 -15.57 14.54 -11.57
CA ARG A 103 -15.96 15.89 -11.17
C ARG A 103 -15.56 16.92 -12.23
N ASP A 104 -14.36 16.81 -12.77
CA ASP A 104 -13.86 17.73 -13.79
C ASP A 104 -14.68 17.59 -15.10
N LEU A 105 -15.00 16.35 -15.51
CA LEU A 105 -15.90 16.08 -16.65
C LEU A 105 -17.31 16.64 -16.42
N HIS A 106 -17.85 16.48 -15.22
CA HIS A 106 -19.18 17.01 -14.89
C HIS A 106 -19.22 18.53 -14.96
N GLN A 107 -18.16 19.18 -14.48
CA GLN A 107 -18.03 20.63 -14.55
C GLN A 107 -17.89 21.12 -16.01
N GLU A 108 -17.08 20.44 -16.82
CA GLU A 108 -16.93 20.79 -18.24
C GLU A 108 -18.25 20.62 -19.01
N LEU A 109 -18.99 19.52 -18.77
CA LEU A 109 -20.30 19.30 -19.38
C LEU A 109 -21.31 20.38 -18.97
N SER A 110 -21.32 20.78 -17.70
CA SER A 110 -22.20 21.85 -17.22
C SER A 110 -21.91 23.18 -17.91
N ILE A 111 -20.64 23.51 -18.15
CA ILE A 111 -20.25 24.75 -18.84
C ILE A 111 -20.70 24.70 -20.29
N ARG A 112 -20.38 23.62 -21.02
CA ARG A 112 -20.77 23.46 -22.43
C ARG A 112 -22.28 23.47 -22.62
N LEU A 113 -23.03 22.84 -21.70
CA LEU A 113 -24.50 22.86 -21.73
C LEU A 113 -25.04 24.28 -21.49
N SER A 114 -24.39 25.05 -20.61
CA SER A 114 -24.78 26.43 -20.34
C SER A 114 -24.48 27.35 -21.53
N GLU A 115 -23.33 27.21 -22.18
CA GLU A 115 -22.99 27.94 -23.40
C GLU A 115 -23.99 27.64 -24.52
N ALA A 116 -24.26 26.35 -24.78
CA ALA A 116 -25.21 25.93 -25.82
C ALA A 116 -26.65 26.39 -25.56
N LYS A 117 -27.03 26.64 -24.30
CA LYS A 117 -28.34 27.21 -23.94
C LYS A 117 -28.37 28.73 -24.15
N ASN A 118 -27.26 29.42 -23.87
CA ASN A 118 -27.17 30.87 -24.01
C ASN A 118 -27.13 31.28 -25.50
N ASP A 119 -26.51 30.47 -26.36
CA ASP A 119 -26.45 30.69 -27.82
C ASP A 119 -27.80 30.48 -28.53
N LYS A 120 -28.80 29.91 -27.84
CA LYS A 120 -30.15 29.66 -28.37
C LYS A 120 -31.18 30.75 -27.99
N ASN A 121 -30.81 31.69 -27.13
CA ASN A 121 -31.65 32.84 -26.72
C ASN A 121 -31.19 34.11 -27.44
#